data_AF-F2UG46-F1
#
_entry.id   AF-F2UG46-F1
#
_cell.length_a   1.000
_cell.length_b   1.000
_cell.length_c   1.000
_cell.angle_alpha   90.00
_cell.angle_beta   90.00
_cell.angle_gamma   90.00
#
_symmetry.space_group_name_H-M   'P 1'
#
loop_
_entity.id
_entity.type
_entity.pdbx_description
1 polymer ?
#
loop_
_entity_poly.entity_id
_entity_poly.type
_entity_poly.pdbx_seq_one_letter_code
_entity_poly.pdbx_strand_id
1 'polypeptide(L)'
;MPGAGSFDLDVGVPLDVQGDFIFLLKCFAALFAMDWLLVNVVKWFPERASTTRYFSLHILVNAYVVVIHFKDVVAAYSDPTNAYLGPCDTRGTVAIFALHIYHIIFYRPLPWVDWVHHVVMVIVMLPLAYMLAPGHMIAHGAFYASGLPGGIDYIFLVLIKCNVISKMQEKEWNVWVQNWVRAPGCIIHAWLTYHNLVEANKRIADPDLSMRLPTSTIPLIRDQTLANVAAWVVILTFYWNGMYFLERVIRSHERHLVLQTLDVSPRDLAAKEKDARAAAKKKNN
;
A
#
# COMPACT_ATOMS: atom_id res chain seq x y z
N MET A 1 -16.80 36.37 -17.46
CA MET A 1 -16.67 34.93 -17.20
C MET A 1 -18.04 34.32 -17.42
N PRO A 2 -18.22 33.41 -18.39
CA PRO A 2 -19.48 32.70 -18.54
C PRO A 2 -19.77 31.94 -17.24
N GLY A 3 -21.01 32.03 -16.77
CA GLY A 3 -21.41 31.55 -15.45
C GLY A 3 -21.13 30.08 -15.27
N ALA A 4 -20.74 29.70 -14.06
CA ALA A 4 -20.67 28.32 -13.60
C ALA A 4 -22.08 27.72 -13.74
N GLY A 5 -22.38 27.13 -14.90
CA GLY A 5 -23.52 26.26 -15.06
C GLY A 5 -23.42 25.19 -14.00
N SER A 6 -24.49 25.00 -13.22
CA SER A 6 -24.63 23.84 -12.36
C SER A 6 -24.61 22.62 -13.26
N PHE A 7 -23.43 22.04 -13.47
CA PHE A 7 -23.28 20.73 -14.08
C PHE A 7 -24.19 19.77 -13.31
N ASP A 8 -25.05 19.04 -14.02
CA ASP A 8 -25.79 17.91 -13.44
C ASP A 8 -24.78 16.86 -12.99
N LEU A 9 -24.22 17.07 -11.80
CA LEU A 9 -23.31 16.16 -11.09
C LEU A 9 -24.07 14.94 -10.52
N ASP A 10 -25.36 14.80 -10.85
CA ASP A 10 -26.29 13.84 -10.22
C ASP A 10 -26.26 12.44 -10.86
N VAL A 11 -25.49 12.23 -11.94
CA VAL A 11 -25.27 10.88 -12.47
C VAL A 11 -24.08 10.20 -11.77
N GLY A 12 -24.32 9.03 -11.20
CA GLY A 12 -23.32 8.22 -10.51
C GLY A 12 -23.86 7.55 -9.25
N VAL A 13 -23.03 6.75 -8.61
CA VAL A 13 -23.34 6.07 -7.34
C VAL A 13 -22.65 6.83 -6.19
N PRO A 14 -23.36 7.24 -5.14
CA PRO A 14 -22.72 7.83 -3.97
C PRO A 14 -21.68 6.89 -3.36
N LEU A 15 -20.56 7.44 -2.90
CA LEU A 15 -19.60 6.68 -2.10
C LEU A 15 -20.29 6.25 -0.79
N ASP A 16 -20.31 4.94 -0.50
CA ASP A 16 -20.98 4.38 0.68
C ASP A 16 -20.10 4.54 1.94
N VAL A 17 -19.92 5.78 2.38
CA VAL A 17 -19.06 6.11 3.53
C VAL A 17 -19.51 5.39 4.81
N GLN A 18 -20.82 5.27 5.02
CA GLN A 18 -21.36 4.58 6.19
C GLN A 18 -21.10 3.06 6.10
N GLY A 19 -21.37 2.45 4.96
CA GLY A 19 -21.08 1.03 4.72
C GLY A 19 -19.59 0.72 4.83
N ASP A 20 -18.73 1.59 4.29
CA ASP A 20 -17.27 1.48 4.38
C ASP A 20 -16.77 1.61 5.82
N PHE A 21 -17.35 2.52 6.62
CA PHE A 21 -17.02 2.61 8.04
C PHE A 21 -17.45 1.35 8.82
N ILE A 22 -18.64 0.83 8.55
CA ILE A 22 -19.09 -0.44 9.14
C ILE A 22 -18.16 -1.58 8.69
N PHE A 23 -17.75 -1.60 7.43
CA PHE A 23 -16.84 -2.59 6.90
C PHE A 23 -15.45 -2.49 7.54
N LEU A 24 -14.93 -1.28 7.77
CA LEU A 24 -13.70 -1.04 8.52
C LEU A 24 -13.76 -1.69 9.91
N LEU A 25 -14.85 -1.47 10.66
CA LEU A 25 -15.03 -2.09 11.98
C LEU A 25 -15.08 -3.62 11.89
N LYS A 26 -15.73 -4.17 10.86
CA LYS A 26 -15.73 -5.62 10.60
C LYS A 26 -14.33 -6.14 10.30
N CYS A 27 -13.52 -5.43 9.51
CA CYS A 27 -12.13 -5.79 9.25
C CYS A 27 -11.30 -5.80 10.54
N PHE A 28 -11.48 -4.83 11.43
CA PHE A 28 -10.83 -4.83 12.75
C PHE A 28 -11.22 -6.03 13.60
N ALA A 29 -12.52 -6.32 13.69
CA ALA A 29 -13.01 -7.48 14.43
C ALA A 29 -12.45 -8.79 13.84
N ALA A 30 -12.40 -8.91 12.50
CA ALA A 30 -11.84 -10.05 11.81
C ALA A 30 -10.33 -10.19 12.07
N LEU A 31 -9.55 -9.11 11.99
CA LEU A 31 -8.12 -9.10 12.30
C LEU A 31 -7.84 -9.55 13.75
N PHE A 32 -8.62 -9.03 14.70
CA PHE A 32 -8.52 -9.43 16.10
C PHE A 32 -8.85 -10.91 16.30
N ALA A 33 -9.95 -11.39 15.70
CA ALA A 33 -10.36 -12.79 15.79
C ALA A 33 -9.32 -13.73 15.15
N MET A 34 -8.75 -13.34 14.01
CA MET A 34 -7.68 -14.10 13.34
C MET A 34 -6.41 -14.14 14.19
N ASP A 35 -5.95 -13.02 14.72
CA ASP A 35 -4.77 -12.99 15.61
C ASP A 35 -5.01 -13.85 16.87
N TRP A 36 -6.21 -13.76 17.46
CA TRP A 36 -6.61 -14.58 18.59
C TRP A 36 -6.59 -16.08 18.25
N LEU A 37 -7.11 -16.47 17.09
CA LEU A 37 -7.14 -17.85 16.62
C LEU A 37 -5.71 -18.39 16.37
N LEU A 38 -4.86 -17.59 15.73
CA LEU A 38 -3.45 -17.93 15.51
C LEU A 38 -2.73 -18.20 16.84
N VAL A 39 -2.94 -17.35 17.85
CA VAL A 39 -2.29 -17.49 19.16
C VAL A 39 -2.88 -18.63 20.00
N ASN A 40 -4.21 -18.66 20.15
CA ASN A 40 -4.85 -19.47 21.17
C ASN A 40 -5.24 -20.85 20.69
N VAL A 41 -5.56 -21.01 19.40
CA VAL A 41 -6.00 -22.28 18.81
C VAL A 41 -4.85 -22.95 18.08
N VAL A 42 -4.27 -22.27 17.07
CA VAL A 42 -3.23 -22.86 16.21
C VAL A 42 -1.88 -22.93 16.92
N LYS A 43 -1.68 -22.08 17.95
CA LYS A 43 -0.37 -21.88 18.60
C LYS A 43 0.72 -21.43 17.60
N TRP A 44 0.32 -20.69 16.57
CA TRP A 44 1.20 -20.12 15.55
C TRP A 44 1.89 -18.86 16.09
N PHE A 45 3.17 -18.97 16.45
CA PHE A 45 3.98 -17.88 17.04
C PHE A 45 3.26 -17.19 18.23
N PRO A 46 3.07 -17.91 19.36
CA PRO A 46 2.20 -17.47 20.44
C PRO A 46 2.71 -16.26 21.23
N GLU A 47 3.95 -15.81 21.02
CA GLU A 47 4.54 -14.69 21.77
C GLU A 47 3.80 -13.38 21.52
N ARG A 48 3.21 -12.77 22.55
CA ARG A 48 2.43 -11.52 22.49
C ARG A 48 3.27 -10.42 21.77
N ALA A 49 2.95 -10.12 20.51
CA ALA A 49 3.66 -9.22 19.56
C ALA A 49 4.77 -9.85 18.67
N SER A 50 4.68 -11.14 18.36
CA SER A 50 5.50 -11.74 17.31
C SER A 50 5.27 -11.05 15.96
N THR A 51 6.34 -10.48 15.38
CA THR A 51 6.32 -9.89 14.03
C THR A 51 5.85 -10.88 12.97
N THR A 52 6.10 -12.17 13.16
CA THR A 52 5.66 -13.22 12.24
C THR A 52 4.14 -13.37 12.17
N ARG A 53 3.42 -13.14 13.28
CA ARG A 53 1.95 -13.16 13.25
C ARG A 53 1.40 -12.02 12.43
N TYR A 54 1.96 -10.82 12.62
CA TYR A 54 1.61 -9.67 11.81
C TYR A 54 1.85 -9.95 10.32
N PHE A 55 2.98 -10.58 9.96
CA PHE A 55 3.24 -10.99 8.59
C PHE A 55 2.18 -11.96 8.07
N SER A 56 1.72 -12.89 8.91
CA SER A 56 0.66 -13.83 8.56
C SER A 56 -0.69 -13.13 8.30
N LEU A 57 -1.05 -12.13 9.11
CA LEU A 57 -2.24 -11.30 8.88
C LEU A 57 -2.14 -10.52 7.57
N HIS A 58 -0.96 -10.00 7.24
CA HIS A 58 -0.70 -9.35 5.96
C HIS A 58 -0.96 -10.26 4.77
N ILE A 59 -0.46 -11.51 4.81
CA ILE A 59 -0.69 -12.47 3.72
C ILE A 59 -2.19 -12.63 3.45
N LEU A 60 -3.00 -12.77 4.50
CA LEU A 60 -4.45 -12.95 4.38
C LEU A 60 -5.15 -11.72 3.79
N VAL A 61 -4.85 -10.53 4.30
CA VAL A 61 -5.46 -9.29 3.79
C VAL A 61 -4.99 -8.99 2.37
N ASN A 62 -3.72 -9.21 2.07
CA ASN A 62 -3.17 -8.96 0.74
C ASN A 62 -3.77 -9.92 -0.30
N ALA A 63 -3.98 -11.20 0.08
CA ALA A 63 -4.71 -12.16 -0.76
C ALA A 63 -6.17 -11.72 -0.99
N TYR A 64 -6.85 -11.23 0.04
CA TYR A 64 -8.19 -10.66 -0.10
C TYR A 64 -8.22 -9.47 -1.07
N VAL A 65 -7.27 -8.54 -0.95
CA VAL A 65 -7.12 -7.38 -1.86
C VAL A 65 -6.92 -7.84 -3.30
N VAL A 66 -6.06 -8.84 -3.53
CA VAL A 66 -5.83 -9.41 -4.87
C VAL A 66 -7.13 -9.95 -5.45
N VAL A 67 -7.86 -10.78 -4.70
CA VAL A 67 -9.09 -11.41 -5.19
C VAL A 67 -10.17 -10.38 -5.49
N ILE A 68 -10.37 -9.40 -4.60
CA ILE A 68 -11.44 -8.43 -4.74
C ILE A 68 -11.18 -7.43 -5.86
N HIS A 69 -9.92 -7.06 -6.10
CA HIS A 69 -9.54 -6.04 -7.08
C HIS A 69 -9.03 -6.58 -8.42
N PHE A 70 -8.89 -7.89 -8.59
CA PHE A 70 -8.36 -8.45 -9.83
C PHE A 70 -9.15 -8.00 -11.08
N LYS A 71 -10.48 -7.99 -10.99
CA LYS A 71 -11.35 -7.56 -12.11
C LYS A 71 -11.15 -6.08 -12.45
N ASP A 72 -10.99 -5.23 -11.45
CA ASP A 72 -10.77 -3.79 -11.65
C ASP A 72 -9.40 -3.51 -12.25
N VAL A 73 -8.37 -4.27 -11.86
CA VAL A 73 -7.03 -4.18 -12.47
C VAL A 73 -7.12 -4.51 -13.96
N VAL A 74 -7.81 -5.59 -14.33
CA VAL A 74 -8.04 -5.95 -15.73
C VAL A 74 -8.82 -4.85 -16.46
N ALA A 75 -9.84 -4.28 -15.84
CA ALA A 75 -10.62 -3.18 -16.41
C ALA A 75 -9.77 -1.92 -16.65
N ALA A 76 -8.92 -1.55 -15.68
CA ALA A 76 -8.01 -0.41 -15.79
C ALA A 76 -7.00 -0.56 -16.94
N TYR A 77 -6.54 -1.78 -17.21
CA TYR A 77 -5.67 -2.06 -18.36
C TYR A 77 -6.43 -2.19 -19.68
N SER A 78 -7.69 -2.61 -19.65
CA SER A 78 -8.51 -2.80 -20.85
C SER A 78 -9.02 -1.48 -21.42
N ASP A 79 -9.33 -0.52 -20.56
CA ASP A 79 -9.70 0.85 -20.95
C ASP A 79 -9.01 1.87 -20.03
N PRO A 80 -7.71 2.14 -20.24
CA PRO A 80 -6.95 3.05 -19.40
C PRO A 80 -7.45 4.49 -19.49
N THR A 81 -8.17 4.88 -20.54
CA THR A 81 -8.69 6.24 -20.73
C THR A 81 -9.89 6.50 -19.84
N ASN A 82 -10.77 5.50 -19.68
CA ASN A 82 -12.00 5.62 -18.88
C ASN A 82 -11.96 4.83 -17.56
N ALA A 83 -10.82 4.28 -17.17
CA ALA A 83 -10.67 3.50 -15.94
C ALA A 83 -11.22 4.21 -14.69
N TYR A 84 -11.04 5.53 -14.59
CA TYR A 84 -11.53 6.34 -13.47
C TYR A 84 -13.05 6.56 -13.45
N LEU A 85 -13.75 6.27 -14.55
CA LEU A 85 -15.21 6.36 -14.67
C LEU A 85 -15.91 5.04 -14.30
N GLY A 86 -15.16 3.97 -14.04
CA GLY A 86 -15.72 2.70 -13.60
C GLY A 86 -16.33 2.74 -12.18
N PRO A 87 -16.99 1.65 -11.76
CA PRO A 87 -17.30 1.43 -10.36
C PRO A 87 -16.06 1.52 -9.47
N CYS A 88 -16.18 2.15 -8.31
CA CYS A 88 -15.11 2.24 -7.31
C CYS A 88 -15.35 1.22 -6.20
N ASP A 89 -14.71 0.04 -6.27
CA ASP A 89 -14.72 -0.91 -5.15
C ASP A 89 -13.69 -0.46 -4.10
N THR A 90 -14.17 -0.08 -2.92
CA THR A 90 -13.34 0.42 -1.81
C THR A 90 -12.92 -0.66 -0.84
N ARG A 91 -13.45 -1.90 -0.96
CA ARG A 91 -13.34 -2.92 0.09
C ARG A 91 -11.89 -3.34 0.36
N GLY A 92 -11.07 -3.53 -0.67
CA GLY A 92 -9.66 -3.86 -0.49
C GLY A 92 -8.89 -2.71 0.16
N THR A 93 -9.14 -1.47 -0.27
CA THR A 93 -8.58 -0.25 0.32
C THR A 93 -8.93 -0.10 1.81
N VAL A 94 -10.19 -0.32 2.19
CA VAL A 94 -10.62 -0.28 3.60
C VAL A 94 -9.95 -1.39 4.42
N ALA A 95 -9.80 -2.59 3.87
CA ALA A 95 -9.10 -3.69 4.53
C ALA A 95 -7.60 -3.39 4.74
N ILE A 96 -6.94 -2.77 3.75
CA ILE A 96 -5.55 -2.30 3.86
C ILE A 96 -5.45 -1.25 4.97
N PHE A 97 -6.35 -0.28 5.01
CA PHE A 97 -6.36 0.74 6.06
C PHE A 97 -6.52 0.11 7.45
N ALA A 98 -7.49 -0.79 7.61
CA ALA A 98 -7.73 -1.54 8.84
C ALA A 98 -6.46 -2.26 9.34
N LEU A 99 -5.80 -2.99 8.43
CA LEU A 99 -4.58 -3.74 8.74
C LEU A 99 -3.43 -2.84 9.22
N HIS A 100 -3.20 -1.70 8.57
CA HIS A 100 -2.10 -0.82 8.93
C HIS A 100 -2.37 -0.05 10.22
N ILE A 101 -3.62 0.35 10.48
CA ILE A 101 -3.97 0.94 11.78
C ILE A 101 -3.88 -0.13 12.88
N TYR A 102 -4.33 -1.37 12.64
CA TYR A 102 -4.15 -2.49 13.56
C TYR A 102 -2.66 -2.72 13.87
N HIS A 103 -1.78 -2.68 12.87
CA HIS A 103 -0.33 -2.75 13.03
C HIS A 103 0.20 -1.66 13.97
N ILE A 104 -0.14 -0.39 13.67
CA ILE A 104 0.30 0.77 14.45
C ILE A 104 -0.15 0.67 15.91
N ILE A 105 -1.31 0.10 16.20
CA ILE A 105 -1.84 -0.01 17.56
C ILE A 105 -1.20 -1.18 18.31
N PHE A 106 -1.16 -2.39 17.71
CA PHE A 106 -0.88 -3.63 18.44
C PHE A 106 0.53 -4.19 18.26
N TYR A 107 1.28 -3.79 17.23
CA TYR A 107 2.64 -4.31 16.96
C TYR A 107 3.70 -3.21 17.07
N ARG A 108 3.94 -2.78 18.31
CA ARG A 108 4.93 -1.76 18.66
C ARG A 108 6.20 -2.36 19.29
N PRO A 109 7.34 -1.67 19.22
CA PRO A 109 7.59 -0.37 18.55
C PRO A 109 7.81 -0.51 17.04
N LEU A 110 7.40 0.51 16.28
CA LEU A 110 7.69 0.60 14.85
C LEU A 110 9.04 1.28 14.61
N PRO A 111 9.92 0.70 13.77
CA PRO A 111 11.09 1.40 13.25
C PRO A 111 10.71 2.73 12.58
N TRP A 112 11.58 3.73 12.69
CA TRP A 112 11.37 5.05 12.04
C TRP A 112 11.07 4.94 10.55
N VAL A 113 11.78 4.04 9.87
CA VAL A 113 11.58 3.77 8.44
C VAL A 113 10.16 3.29 8.13
N ASP A 114 9.55 2.53 9.03
CA ASP A 114 8.18 2.06 8.85
C ASP A 114 7.19 3.19 9.17
N TRP A 115 7.48 4.08 10.13
CA TRP A 115 6.67 5.29 10.36
C TRP A 115 6.56 6.19 9.13
N VAL A 116 7.66 6.46 8.43
CA VAL A 116 7.65 7.28 7.20
C VAL A 116 6.68 6.68 6.18
N HIS A 117 6.76 5.37 5.96
CA HIS A 117 5.84 4.67 5.07
C HIS A 117 4.37 4.79 5.52
N HIS A 118 4.07 4.56 6.80
CA HIS A 118 2.70 4.61 7.30
C HIS A 118 2.11 6.03 7.20
N VAL A 119 2.88 7.07 7.53
CA VAL A 119 2.40 8.45 7.43
C VAL A 119 2.12 8.80 5.96
N VAL A 120 3.08 8.57 5.07
CA VAL A 120 2.92 8.94 3.65
C VAL A 120 1.82 8.11 2.98
N MET A 121 1.81 6.80 3.17
CA MET A 121 0.91 5.91 2.44
C MET A 121 -0.47 5.76 3.09
N VAL A 122 -0.53 5.62 4.42
CA VAL A 122 -1.76 5.26 5.14
C VAL A 122 -2.51 6.49 5.64
N ILE A 123 -1.79 7.53 6.10
CA ILE A 123 -2.41 8.73 6.65
C ILE A 123 -2.66 9.80 5.57
N VAL A 124 -1.82 9.89 4.55
CA VAL A 124 -1.94 10.91 3.49
C VAL A 124 -2.49 10.33 2.19
N MET A 125 -1.78 9.40 1.55
CA MET A 125 -2.15 8.91 0.21
C MET A 125 -3.50 8.18 0.22
N LEU A 126 -3.68 7.18 1.09
CA LEU A 126 -4.87 6.33 1.06
C LEU A 126 -6.18 7.10 1.29
N PRO A 127 -6.28 8.03 2.25
CA PRO A 127 -7.49 8.85 2.41
C PRO A 127 -7.74 9.75 1.21
N LEU A 128 -6.70 10.34 0.60
CA LEU A 128 -6.86 11.16 -0.61
C LEU A 128 -7.37 10.33 -1.79
N ALA A 129 -6.78 9.15 -2.03
CA ALA A 129 -7.22 8.22 -3.08
C ALA A 129 -8.66 7.76 -2.86
N TYR A 130 -9.04 7.48 -1.61
CA TYR A 130 -10.42 7.13 -1.23
C TYR A 130 -11.39 8.29 -1.51
N MET A 131 -11.07 9.51 -1.09
CA MET A 131 -11.93 10.69 -1.28
C MET A 131 -12.08 11.10 -2.75
N LEU A 132 -11.08 10.81 -3.59
CA LEU A 132 -11.16 10.99 -5.05
C LEU A 132 -12.06 9.95 -5.74
N ALA A 133 -12.29 8.79 -5.11
CA ALA A 133 -13.08 7.68 -5.63
C ALA A 133 -12.88 7.39 -7.14
N PRO A 134 -11.64 7.18 -7.63
CA PRO A 134 -11.32 7.19 -9.06
C PRO A 134 -11.64 5.85 -9.75
N GLY A 135 -12.86 5.31 -9.58
CA GLY A 135 -13.31 4.07 -10.21
C GLY A 135 -12.33 2.90 -10.02
N HIS A 136 -11.97 2.23 -11.11
CA HIS A 136 -11.06 1.07 -11.09
C HIS A 136 -9.62 1.43 -10.66
N MET A 137 -9.24 2.70 -10.68
CA MET A 137 -7.89 3.12 -10.31
C MET A 137 -7.59 2.91 -8.83
N ILE A 138 -8.58 2.99 -7.94
CA ILE A 138 -8.37 2.74 -6.51
C ILE A 138 -7.88 1.30 -6.29
N ALA A 139 -8.50 0.36 -7.01
CA ALA A 139 -8.24 -1.05 -6.96
C ALA A 139 -6.89 -1.40 -7.60
N HIS A 140 -6.56 -0.76 -8.73
CA HIS A 140 -5.24 -0.87 -9.36
C HIS A 140 -4.13 -0.44 -8.40
N GLY A 141 -4.28 0.71 -7.74
CA GLY A 141 -3.32 1.19 -6.75
C GLY A 141 -3.17 0.23 -5.57
N ALA A 142 -4.29 -0.19 -4.98
CA ALA A 142 -4.30 -1.14 -3.86
C ALA A 142 -3.63 -2.48 -4.21
N PHE A 143 -3.87 -2.99 -5.42
CA PHE A 143 -3.31 -4.26 -5.89
C PHE A 143 -1.79 -4.25 -5.93
N TYR A 144 -1.17 -3.20 -6.50
CA TYR A 144 0.29 -3.13 -6.64
C TYR A 144 1.00 -2.57 -5.41
N ALA A 145 0.40 -1.66 -4.64
CA ALA A 145 1.05 -1.12 -3.44
C ALA A 145 0.95 -2.05 -2.22
N SER A 146 -0.10 -2.88 -2.13
CA SER A 146 -0.32 -3.70 -0.94
C SER A 146 -0.79 -5.12 -1.25
N GLY A 147 -1.52 -5.36 -2.35
CA GLY A 147 -2.02 -6.67 -2.74
C GLY A 147 -0.93 -7.67 -3.12
N LEU A 148 -0.76 -7.95 -4.42
CA LEU A 148 0.04 -9.09 -4.88
C LEU A 148 1.51 -9.04 -4.43
N PRO A 149 2.30 -7.99 -4.73
CA PRO A 149 3.71 -7.98 -4.35
C PRO A 149 3.89 -7.94 -2.83
N GLY A 150 3.00 -7.24 -2.11
CA GLY A 150 3.01 -7.23 -0.65
C GLY A 150 2.75 -8.62 -0.07
N GLY A 151 1.73 -9.33 -0.57
CA GLY A 151 1.42 -10.70 -0.15
C GLY A 151 2.60 -11.65 -0.31
N ILE A 152 3.30 -11.58 -1.46
CA ILE A 152 4.49 -12.40 -1.72
C ILE A 152 5.64 -12.05 -0.77
N ASP A 153 5.91 -10.77 -0.54
CA ASP A 153 6.93 -10.29 0.41
C ASP A 153 6.70 -10.87 1.82
N TYR A 154 5.47 -10.74 2.34
CA TYR A 154 5.13 -11.27 3.66
C TYR A 154 5.16 -12.80 3.74
N ILE A 155 4.86 -13.53 2.65
CA ILE A 155 5.07 -14.99 2.58
C ILE A 155 6.53 -15.32 2.83
N PHE A 156 7.47 -14.66 2.14
CA PHE A 156 8.90 -14.91 2.34
C PHE A 156 9.35 -14.58 3.76
N LEU A 157 8.85 -13.49 4.35
CA LEU A 157 9.16 -13.14 5.74
C LEU A 157 8.68 -14.20 6.73
N VAL A 158 7.51 -14.82 6.50
CA VAL A 158 7.05 -15.97 7.31
C VAL A 158 7.93 -17.20 7.08
N LEU A 159 8.29 -17.51 5.83
CA LEU A 159 9.14 -18.66 5.50
C LEU A 159 10.54 -18.57 6.14
N ILE A 160 11.13 -17.37 6.23
CA ILE A 160 12.36 -17.16 7.01
C ILE A 160 12.15 -17.58 8.46
N LYS A 161 11.04 -17.15 9.08
CA LYS A 161 10.76 -17.38 10.51
C LYS A 161 10.49 -18.85 10.80
N CYS A 162 10.00 -19.59 9.81
CA CYS A 162 9.85 -21.04 9.86
C CYS A 162 11.15 -21.80 9.47
N ASN A 163 12.26 -21.10 9.19
CA ASN A 163 13.52 -21.68 8.70
C ASN A 163 13.37 -22.50 7.39
N VAL A 164 12.37 -22.18 6.56
CA VAL A 164 12.16 -22.85 5.26
C VAL A 164 13.08 -22.25 4.19
N ILE A 165 13.35 -20.95 4.26
CA ILE A 165 14.29 -20.26 3.37
C ILE A 165 15.28 -19.45 4.20
N SER A 166 16.48 -19.25 3.64
CA SER A 166 17.49 -18.38 4.24
C SER A 166 17.12 -16.90 4.06
N LYS A 167 17.73 -16.06 4.90
CA LYS A 167 17.67 -14.59 4.76
C LYS A 167 18.27 -14.08 3.44
N MET A 168 19.09 -14.88 2.77
CA MET A 168 19.68 -14.46 1.49
C MET A 168 18.70 -14.69 0.36
N GLN A 169 18.14 -15.90 0.31
CA GLN A 169 17.10 -16.29 -0.65
C GLN A 169 15.89 -15.35 -0.59
N GLU A 170 15.39 -15.00 0.60
CA GLU A 170 14.28 -14.04 0.70
C GLU A 170 14.61 -12.71 0.00
N LYS A 171 15.77 -12.13 0.24
CA LYS A 171 16.12 -10.84 -0.38
C LYS A 171 16.29 -10.96 -1.89
N GLU A 172 16.86 -12.07 -2.38
CA GLU A 172 16.95 -12.34 -3.80
C GLU A 172 15.56 -12.32 -4.43
N TRP A 173 14.63 -13.11 -3.88
CA TRP A 173 13.24 -13.13 -4.37
C TRP A 173 12.54 -11.79 -4.21
N ASN A 174 12.78 -11.07 -3.12
CA ASN A 174 12.20 -9.75 -2.89
C ASN A 174 12.70 -8.75 -3.94
N VAL A 175 13.99 -8.77 -4.31
CA VAL A 175 14.53 -7.95 -5.41
C VAL A 175 13.73 -8.21 -6.69
N TRP A 176 13.47 -9.48 -7.05
CA TRP A 176 12.66 -9.80 -8.23
C TRP A 176 11.23 -9.25 -8.13
N VAL A 177 10.56 -9.45 -6.99
CA VAL A 177 9.18 -8.97 -6.79
C VAL A 177 9.10 -7.44 -6.87
N GLN A 178 10.01 -6.72 -6.22
CA GLN A 178 10.00 -5.26 -6.28
C GLN A 178 10.36 -4.74 -7.67
N ASN A 179 11.37 -5.33 -8.31
CA ASN A 179 11.87 -4.85 -9.60
C ASN A 179 10.90 -5.12 -10.75
N TRP A 180 10.20 -6.25 -10.74
CA TRP A 180 9.36 -6.68 -11.86
C TRP A 180 7.87 -6.57 -11.63
N VAL A 181 7.41 -6.44 -10.39
CA VAL A 181 5.97 -6.39 -10.07
C VAL A 181 5.61 -5.07 -9.41
N ARG A 182 6.14 -4.78 -8.21
CA ARG A 182 5.72 -3.61 -7.43
C ARG A 182 6.11 -2.29 -8.09
N ALA A 183 7.40 -2.08 -8.35
CA ALA A 183 7.86 -0.81 -8.87
C ALA A 183 7.25 -0.50 -10.24
N PRO A 184 7.25 -1.43 -11.23
CA PRO A 184 6.56 -1.19 -12.49
C PRO A 184 5.06 -0.91 -12.32
N GLY A 185 4.36 -1.69 -11.48
CA GLY A 185 2.94 -1.49 -11.22
C GLY A 185 2.61 -0.13 -10.59
N CYS A 186 3.43 0.32 -9.64
CA CYS A 186 3.29 1.65 -9.02
C CYS A 186 3.60 2.79 -10.00
N ILE A 187 4.62 2.63 -10.86
CA ILE A 187 4.96 3.62 -11.90
C ILE A 187 3.83 3.71 -12.94
N ILE A 188 3.33 2.57 -13.40
CA ILE A 188 2.19 2.50 -14.33
C ILE A 188 0.95 3.12 -13.68
N HIS A 189 0.69 2.85 -12.40
CA HIS A 189 -0.42 3.47 -11.69
C HIS A 189 -0.29 5.01 -11.65
N ALA A 190 0.91 5.52 -11.33
CA ALA A 190 1.16 6.96 -11.33
C ALA A 190 0.93 7.59 -12.71
N TRP A 191 1.38 6.92 -13.77
CA TRP A 191 1.14 7.35 -15.15
C TRP A 191 -0.35 7.32 -15.54
N LEU A 192 -1.06 6.23 -15.24
CA LEU A 192 -2.48 6.10 -15.52
C LEU A 192 -3.30 7.14 -14.76
N THR A 193 -2.96 7.43 -13.50
CA THR A 193 -3.62 8.47 -12.72
C THR A 193 -3.39 9.86 -13.33
N TYR A 194 -2.19 10.15 -13.83
CA TYR A 194 -1.93 11.38 -14.59
C TYR A 194 -2.75 11.43 -15.90
N HIS A 195 -2.79 10.34 -16.65
CA HIS A 195 -3.58 10.23 -17.87
C HIS A 195 -5.06 10.50 -17.60
N ASN A 196 -5.63 9.85 -16.57
CA ASN A 196 -7.01 10.05 -16.17
C ASN A 196 -7.29 11.45 -15.63
N LEU A 197 -6.32 12.09 -14.97
CA LEU A 197 -6.43 13.50 -14.57
C LEU A 197 -6.55 14.42 -15.79
N VAL A 198 -5.74 14.19 -16.83
CA VAL A 198 -5.82 14.95 -18.09
C VAL A 198 -7.17 14.70 -18.77
N GLU A 199 -7.62 13.46 -18.86
CA GLU A 199 -8.92 13.12 -19.45
C GLU A 199 -10.10 13.70 -18.66
N ALA A 200 -10.04 13.71 -17.33
CA ALA A 200 -11.06 14.35 -16.49
C ALA A 200 -11.13 15.86 -16.76
N ASN A 201 -9.98 16.53 -16.84
CA ASN A 201 -9.94 17.97 -17.14
C ASN A 201 -10.46 18.29 -18.55
N LYS A 202 -10.22 17.43 -19.55
CA LYS A 202 -10.78 17.59 -20.89
C LYS A 202 -12.32 17.52 -20.87
N ARG A 203 -12.89 16.54 -20.17
CA ARG A 203 -14.35 16.40 -20.05
C ARG A 203 -14.99 17.58 -19.31
N ILE A 204 -14.29 18.20 -18.37
CA ILE A 204 -14.80 19.42 -17.71
C ILE A 204 -14.86 20.59 -18.69
N ALA A 205 -13.89 20.69 -19.58
CA ALA A 205 -13.83 21.75 -20.58
C ALA A 205 -14.82 21.53 -21.73
N ASP A 206 -15.24 20.29 -21.97
CA ASP A 206 -16.11 19.90 -23.08
C ASP A 206 -17.51 19.47 -22.56
N PRO A 207 -18.54 20.33 -22.69
CA PRO A 207 -19.88 20.02 -22.19
C PRO A 207 -20.57 18.86 -22.92
N ASP A 208 -20.08 18.45 -24.10
CA ASP A 208 -20.65 17.32 -24.85
C ASP A 208 -20.17 15.96 -24.31
N LEU A 209 -19.11 15.95 -23.50
CA LEU A 209 -18.61 14.75 -22.86
C LEU A 209 -19.22 14.56 -21.49
N SER A 210 -19.82 13.38 -21.28
CA SER A 210 -20.30 13.04 -19.94
C SER A 210 -19.14 12.95 -18.95
N MET A 211 -19.25 13.71 -17.86
CA MET A 211 -18.29 13.72 -16.76
C MET A 211 -18.26 12.41 -15.96
N ARG A 212 -19.37 11.66 -15.98
CA ARG A 212 -19.60 10.47 -15.17
C ARG A 212 -20.52 9.49 -15.87
N LEU A 213 -20.22 8.21 -15.74
CA LEU A 213 -21.16 7.14 -16.07
C LEU A 213 -22.13 6.92 -14.90
N PRO A 214 -23.32 6.34 -15.13
CA PRO A 214 -24.25 6.00 -14.04
C PRO A 214 -23.64 5.09 -12.96
N THR A 215 -22.61 4.33 -13.34
CA THR A 215 -21.85 3.45 -12.44
C THR A 215 -20.66 4.12 -11.77
N SER A 216 -20.28 5.34 -12.18
CA SER A 216 -19.13 6.06 -11.61
C SER A 216 -19.43 6.47 -10.18
N THR A 217 -18.48 6.25 -9.26
CA THR A 217 -18.65 6.68 -7.88
C THR A 217 -18.43 8.18 -7.72
N ILE A 218 -19.34 8.86 -7.02
CA ILE A 218 -19.26 10.30 -6.76
C ILE A 218 -18.18 10.58 -5.68
N PRO A 219 -17.15 11.40 -5.96
CA PRO A 219 -16.08 11.70 -5.03
C PRO A 219 -16.57 12.62 -3.92
N LEU A 220 -15.86 12.54 -2.80
CA LEU A 220 -16.04 13.46 -1.67
C LEU A 220 -15.41 14.82 -1.95
N ILE A 221 -14.28 14.84 -2.68
CA ILE A 221 -13.64 16.07 -3.14
C ILE A 221 -14.34 16.52 -4.43
N ARG A 222 -15.21 17.54 -4.33
CA ARG A 222 -15.94 18.12 -5.45
C ARG A 222 -15.29 19.37 -6.05
N ASP A 223 -14.48 20.07 -5.27
CA ASP A 223 -13.72 21.22 -5.77
C ASP A 223 -12.63 20.75 -6.73
N GLN A 224 -12.62 21.31 -7.95
CA GLN A 224 -11.72 20.86 -9.00
C GLN A 224 -10.25 21.12 -8.68
N THR A 225 -9.96 22.25 -8.04
CA THR A 225 -8.58 22.60 -7.68
C THR A 225 -8.05 21.62 -6.64
N LEU A 226 -8.86 21.32 -5.62
CA LEU A 226 -8.53 20.35 -4.59
C LEU A 226 -8.43 18.93 -5.15
N ALA A 227 -9.30 18.54 -6.08
CA ALA A 227 -9.23 17.24 -6.76
C ALA A 227 -7.92 17.10 -7.56
N ASN A 228 -7.52 18.13 -8.30
CA ASN A 228 -6.26 18.16 -9.03
C ASN A 228 -5.04 18.04 -8.10
N VAL A 229 -5.03 18.79 -6.99
CA VAL A 229 -3.96 18.72 -5.99
C VAL A 229 -3.90 17.32 -5.37
N ALA A 230 -5.04 16.76 -4.96
CA ALA A 230 -5.12 15.42 -4.39
C ALA A 230 -4.61 14.36 -5.39
N ALA A 231 -4.99 14.46 -6.67
CA ALA A 231 -4.50 13.56 -7.72
C ALA A 231 -2.98 13.63 -7.88
N TRP A 232 -2.39 14.84 -7.86
CA TRP A 232 -0.94 15.00 -7.88
C TRP A 232 -0.24 14.39 -6.67
N VAL A 233 -0.81 14.52 -5.47
CA VAL A 233 -0.29 13.84 -4.28
C VAL A 233 -0.32 12.33 -4.46
N VAL A 234 -1.40 11.76 -4.98
CA VAL A 234 -1.51 10.32 -5.28
C VAL A 234 -0.46 9.89 -6.31
N ILE A 235 -0.28 10.62 -7.40
CA ILE A 235 0.73 10.35 -8.43
C ILE A 235 2.14 10.30 -7.82
N LEU A 236 2.52 11.34 -7.07
CA LEU A 236 3.86 11.46 -6.49
C LEU A 236 4.11 10.38 -5.43
N THR A 237 3.13 10.10 -4.58
CA THR A 237 3.27 9.10 -3.50
C THR A 237 3.32 7.68 -4.03
N PHE A 238 2.57 7.33 -5.08
CA PHE A 238 2.69 6.02 -5.72
C PHE A 238 4.02 5.84 -6.45
N TYR A 239 4.45 6.84 -7.23
CA TYR A 239 5.76 6.81 -7.88
C TYR A 239 6.87 6.62 -6.84
N TRP A 240 6.86 7.44 -5.77
CA TRP A 240 7.78 7.31 -4.67
C TRP A 240 7.72 5.93 -4.01
N ASN A 241 6.53 5.38 -3.77
CA ASN A 241 6.37 4.08 -3.12
C ASN A 241 7.08 2.95 -3.90
N GLY A 242 6.88 2.91 -5.21
CA GLY A 242 7.52 1.90 -6.07
C GLY A 242 9.05 1.97 -5.98
N MET A 243 9.61 3.17 -6.15
CA MET A 243 11.07 3.38 -6.12
C MET A 243 11.67 3.16 -4.74
N TYR A 244 10.97 3.62 -3.70
CA TYR A 244 11.41 3.52 -2.32
C TYR A 244 11.60 2.06 -1.86
N PHE A 245 10.61 1.19 -2.15
CA PHE A 245 10.73 -0.23 -1.79
C PHE A 245 11.79 -0.95 -2.62
N LEU A 246 11.90 -0.64 -3.91
CA LEU A 246 12.93 -1.19 -4.78
C LEU A 246 14.34 -0.86 -4.25
N GLU A 247 14.61 0.41 -4.00
CA GLU A 247 15.90 0.88 -3.48
C GLU A 247 16.24 0.24 -2.13
N ARG A 248 15.26 0.16 -1.22
CA ARG A 248 15.45 -0.45 0.11
C ARG A 248 15.84 -1.92 0.00
N VAL A 249 15.20 -2.67 -0.88
CA VAL A 249 15.44 -4.10 -1.06
C VAL A 249 16.79 -4.36 -1.74
N ILE A 250 17.13 -3.59 -2.78
CA ILE A 250 18.44 -3.67 -3.44
C ILE A 250 19.56 -3.38 -2.44
N ARG A 251 19.50 -2.26 -1.71
CA ARG A 251 20.52 -1.91 -0.71
C ARG A 251 20.63 -2.94 0.40
N SER A 252 19.49 -3.50 0.83
CA SER A 252 19.48 -4.59 1.82
C SER A 252 20.17 -5.84 1.28
N HIS A 253 19.93 -6.19 0.02
CA HIS A 253 20.55 -7.33 -0.65
C HIS A 253 22.07 -7.13 -0.81
N GLU A 254 22.51 -6.01 -1.39
CA GLU A 254 23.93 -5.65 -1.56
C GLU A 254 24.70 -5.66 -0.25
N ARG A 255 24.13 -5.07 0.82
CA ARG A 255 24.77 -5.08 2.14
C ARG A 255 25.03 -6.50 2.63
N HIS A 256 24.12 -7.45 2.38
CA HIS A 256 24.32 -8.83 2.83
C HIS A 256 25.34 -9.57 1.98
N LEU A 257 25.41 -9.30 0.67
CA LEU A 257 26.47 -9.84 -0.18
C LEU A 257 27.85 -9.40 0.29
N VAL A 258 28.02 -8.11 0.59
CA VAL A 258 29.30 -7.57 1.11
C VAL A 258 29.66 -8.21 2.46
N LEU A 259 28.69 -8.43 3.35
CA LEU A 259 28.96 -9.10 4.63
C LEU A 259 29.39 -10.57 4.44
N GLN A 260 28.82 -11.26 3.45
CA GLN A 260 29.22 -12.63 3.12
C GLN A 260 30.64 -12.67 2.53
N THR A 261 31.01 -11.73 1.66
CA THR A 261 32.36 -11.71 1.07
C THR A 261 33.46 -11.39 2.08
N LEU A 262 33.14 -10.62 3.12
CA LEU A 262 34.10 -10.28 4.17
C LEU A 262 34.30 -11.40 5.21
N ASP A 263 33.52 -12.48 5.16
CA ASP A 263 33.44 -13.51 6.22
C ASP A 263 33.25 -12.92 7.63
N VAL A 264 32.64 -11.73 7.71
CA VAL A 264 32.37 -11.05 8.97
C VAL A 264 30.95 -11.42 9.37
N SER A 265 30.80 -12.18 10.45
CA SER A 265 29.47 -12.46 10.94
C SER A 265 28.81 -11.14 11.39
N PRO A 266 27.50 -10.94 11.14
CA PRO A 266 26.79 -9.76 11.62
C PRO A 266 26.89 -9.56 13.14
N ARG A 267 27.15 -10.63 13.90
CA ARG A 267 27.37 -10.56 15.35
C ARG A 267 28.69 -9.87 15.68
N ASP A 268 29.73 -10.11 14.89
CA ASP A 268 31.06 -9.51 15.12
C ASP A 268 31.04 -8.01 14.83
N LEU A 269 30.28 -7.57 13.83
CA LEU A 269 30.07 -6.15 13.56
C LEU A 269 29.27 -5.46 14.67
N ALA A 270 28.18 -6.08 15.11
CA ALA A 270 27.37 -5.53 16.19
C ALA A 270 28.17 -5.43 17.50
N ALA A 271 29.02 -6.42 17.79
CA ALA A 271 29.94 -6.38 18.92
C ALA A 271 30.96 -5.23 18.77
N LYS A 272 31.62 -5.12 17.62
CA LYS A 272 32.58 -4.04 17.34
C LYS A 272 31.93 -2.64 17.42
N GLU A 273 30.72 -2.46 16.91
CA GLU A 273 29.98 -1.19 17.03
C GLU A 273 29.62 -0.86 18.49
N LYS A 274 29.20 -1.86 19.26
CA LYS A 274 28.89 -1.69 20.68
C LYS A 274 30.13 -1.27 21.46
N ASP A 275 31.26 -1.90 21.18
CA ASP A 275 32.55 -1.59 21.80
C ASP A 275 33.04 -0.20 21.41
N ALA A 276 32.93 0.17 20.13
CA ALA A 276 33.28 1.51 19.64
C ALA A 276 32.41 2.61 20.29
N ARG A 277 31.09 2.38 20.43
CA ARG A 277 30.18 3.32 21.12
C ARG A 277 30.51 3.45 22.60
N ALA A 278 30.85 2.35 23.27
CA ALA A 278 31.27 2.38 24.67
C ALA A 278 32.60 3.14 24.85
N ALA A 279 33.56 2.95 23.95
CA ALA A 279 34.83 3.68 23.94
C ALA A 279 34.64 5.18 23.69
N ALA A 280 33.76 5.57 22.77
CA ALA A 280 33.44 6.97 22.51
C ALA A 280 32.80 7.66 23.72
N LYS A 281 31.89 6.98 24.44
CA LYS A 281 31.30 7.50 25.69
C LYS A 281 32.34 7.72 26.78
N LYS A 282 33.34 6.84 26.90
CA LYS A 282 34.43 7.00 27.88
C LYS A 282 35.34 8.20 27.60
N LYS A 283 35.46 8.66 26.34
CA LYS A 283 36.28 9.82 25.98
C LYS A 283 35.59 11.17 26.22
N ASN A 284 34.28 11.18 26.38
CA ASN A 284 33.47 12.39 26.57
C ASN A 284 33.12 12.65 28.05
N ASN A 285 33.61 11.82 28.97
CA ASN A 285 33.50 11.99 30.43
C ASN A 285 34.90 12.23 31.00
#